data_AF-A0A645F015-F1
#
_entry.id   AF-A0A645F015-F1
#
_cell.length_a   1.000
_cell.length_b   1.000
_cell.length_c   1.000
_cell.angle_alpha   90.00
_cell.angle_beta   90.00
_cell.angle_gamma   90.00
#
_symmetry.space_group_name_H-M   'P 1'
#
loop_
_entity.id
_entity.type
_entity.pdbx_description
1 polymer ?
#
loop_
_entity_poly.entity_id
_entity_poly.type
_entity_poly.pdbx_seq_one_letter_code
_entity_poly.pdbx_strand_id
1 'polypeptide(L)'
;MKARGLFILSSLCNIAWLLCWHYDYIGLSVVCMIILLISLALINLILDEERPDRLDQAFYRLPFSLYFGWITVATVANITAFLVRIGWNRFGLSQELWMIIISLLAAVIGFAATVKRKDLAYGLVLVFGYIGILAKRLSAAGPAAGSGVITAVIVSLVILTIGVIYTAVAMVQGRGRLAAVKQ
;
A
#
# COMPACT_ATOMS: atom_id res chain seq x y z
N MET A 1 18.63 13.08 -14.04
CA MET A 1 19.35 13.47 -12.79
C MET A 1 18.45 13.47 -11.55
N LYS A 2 17.20 13.97 -11.63
CA LYS A 2 16.25 14.06 -10.50
C LYS A 2 15.89 12.71 -9.85
N ALA A 3 15.58 11.67 -10.65
CA ALA A 3 15.22 10.35 -10.13
C ALA A 3 16.36 9.68 -9.32
N ARG A 4 17.63 9.89 -9.70
CA ARG A 4 18.79 9.34 -8.98
C ARG A 4 18.90 9.91 -7.56
N GLY A 5 18.70 11.22 -7.41
CA GLY A 5 18.71 11.87 -6.10
C GLY A 5 17.58 11.37 -5.19
N LEU A 6 16.37 11.24 -5.74
CA LEU A 6 15.22 10.68 -5.01
C LEU A 6 15.46 9.21 -4.60
N PHE A 7 16.13 8.42 -5.44
CA PHE A 7 16.46 7.03 -5.14
C PHE A 7 17.50 6.90 -4.01
N ILE A 8 18.51 7.77 -4.00
CA ILE A 8 19.48 7.84 -2.91
C ILE A 8 18.77 8.24 -1.61
N LEU A 9 17.91 9.27 -1.66
CA LEU A 9 17.14 9.72 -0.52
C LEU A 9 16.23 8.60 0.02
N SER A 10 15.49 7.89 -0.85
CA SER A 10 14.61 6.80 -0.42
C SER A 10 15.40 5.66 0.23
N SER A 11 16.59 5.36 -0.28
CA SER A 11 17.48 4.34 0.28
C SER A 11 18.03 4.74 1.65
N LEU A 12 18.46 5.98 1.82
CA LEU A 12 18.91 6.51 3.12
C LEU A 12 17.76 6.53 4.14
N CYS A 13 16.56 6.97 3.74
CA CYS A 13 15.39 6.94 4.59
C CYS A 13 14.99 5.51 4.97
N ASN A 14 15.19 4.52 4.09
CA ASN A 14 14.91 3.12 4.38
C ASN A 14 15.84 2.57 5.47
N ILE A 15 17.15 2.85 5.34
CA ILE A 15 18.14 2.49 6.35
C ILE A 15 17.81 3.18 7.69
N ALA A 16 17.54 4.49 7.65
CA ALA A 16 17.17 5.26 8.85
C ALA A 16 15.90 4.71 9.51
N TRP A 17 14.88 4.34 8.71
CA TRP A 17 13.64 3.75 9.21
C TRP A 17 13.90 2.44 9.99
N LEU A 18 14.72 1.54 9.45
CA LEU A 18 15.08 0.29 10.13
C LEU A 18 15.78 0.55 11.46
N LEU A 19 16.72 1.49 11.50
CA LEU A 19 17.40 1.88 12.74
C LEU A 19 16.41 2.50 13.74
N CYS A 20 15.53 3.38 13.29
CA CYS A 20 14.52 4.00 14.15
C CYS A 20 13.59 2.95 14.77
N TRP A 21 13.17 1.93 14.01
CA TRP A 21 12.38 0.82 14.56
C TRP A 21 13.17 -0.02 15.55
N HIS A 22 14.43 -0.31 15.25
CA HIS A 22 15.27 -1.15 16.12
C HIS A 22 15.54 -0.49 17.47
N TYR A 23 15.74 0.83 17.50
CA TYR A 23 15.95 1.61 18.71
C TYR A 23 14.66 2.22 19.27
N ASP A 24 13.50 1.78 18.80
CA ASP A 24 12.19 2.18 19.33
C ASP A 24 11.87 3.70 19.22
N TYR A 25 12.52 4.39 18.28
CA TYR A 25 12.26 5.79 17.91
C TYR A 25 11.07 5.89 16.94
N ILE A 26 9.89 5.47 17.39
CA ILE A 26 8.68 5.33 16.56
C ILE A 26 8.21 6.65 15.91
N GLY A 27 8.37 7.79 16.59
CA GLY A 27 8.02 9.09 15.99
C GLY A 27 8.91 9.44 14.79
N LEU A 28 10.21 9.19 14.91
CA LEU A 28 11.17 9.43 13.83
C LEU A 28 10.99 8.43 12.68
N SER A 29 10.60 7.18 12.99
CA SER A 29 10.30 6.17 11.98
C SER A 29 9.13 6.58 11.07
N VAL A 30 8.11 7.25 11.61
CA VAL A 30 7.01 7.82 10.82
C VAL A 30 7.51 8.91 9.88
N VAL A 31 8.39 9.79 10.33
CA VAL A 31 8.99 10.84 9.48
C VAL A 31 9.79 10.21 8.34
N CYS A 32 10.63 9.22 8.63
CA CYS A 32 11.37 8.47 7.60
C CYS A 32 10.42 7.81 6.59
N MET A 33 9.33 7.19 7.06
CA MET A 33 8.31 6.57 6.21
C MET A 33 7.64 7.57 5.26
N ILE A 34 7.25 8.75 5.76
CA ILE A 34 6.62 9.79 4.93
C ILE A 34 7.58 10.28 3.84
N ILE A 35 8.83 10.56 4.19
CA ILE A 35 9.84 11.01 3.21
C ILE A 35 10.08 9.93 2.15
N LEU A 36 10.17 8.66 2.58
CA LEU A 36 10.36 7.53 1.69
C LEU A 36 9.17 7.35 0.73
N LEU A 37 7.94 7.43 1.26
CA LEU A 37 6.72 7.32 0.47
C LEU A 37 6.60 8.45 -0.58
N ILE A 38 6.91 9.70 -0.19
CA ILE A 38 6.92 10.84 -1.11
C ILE A 38 8.00 10.64 -2.18
N SER A 39 9.20 10.20 -1.79
CA SER A 39 10.30 9.95 -2.72
C SER A 39 9.91 8.90 -3.77
N LEU A 40 9.28 7.80 -3.35
CA LEU A 40 8.80 6.77 -4.26
C LEU A 40 7.64 7.22 -5.13
N ALA A 41 6.73 8.04 -4.60
CA ALA A 41 5.65 8.63 -5.41
C ALA A 41 6.22 9.50 -6.54
N LEU A 42 7.20 10.35 -6.22
CA LEU A 42 7.88 11.19 -7.20
C LEU A 42 8.68 10.36 -8.22
N ILE A 43 9.37 9.30 -7.79
CA ILE A 43 10.07 8.39 -8.71
C ILE A 43 9.07 7.74 -9.68
N ASN A 44 7.94 7.22 -9.18
CA ASN A 44 6.92 6.61 -10.04
C ASN A 44 6.34 7.61 -11.06
N LEU A 45 6.10 8.87 -10.65
CA LEU A 45 5.63 9.92 -11.56
C LEU A 45 6.67 10.24 -12.65
N ILE A 46 7.95 10.35 -12.29
CA ILE A 46 9.03 10.59 -13.27
C ILE A 46 9.15 9.42 -14.25
N LEU A 47 9.07 8.18 -13.75
CA LEU A 47 9.15 6.98 -14.59
C LEU A 47 7.96 6.84 -15.54
N ASP A 48 6.76 7.26 -15.12
CA ASP A 48 5.57 7.25 -15.97
C ASP A 48 5.67 8.28 -17.13
N GLU A 49 6.42 9.37 -16.95
CA GLU A 49 6.66 10.40 -17.99
C GLU A 49 7.66 9.96 -19.07
N GLU A 50 8.67 9.14 -18.74
CA GLU A 50 9.76 8.80 -19.67
C GLU A 50 9.40 7.80 -20.78
N ARG A 51 8.15 7.29 -20.83
CA ARG A 51 7.57 6.43 -21.91
C ARG A 51 8.56 5.47 -22.63
N PRO A 52 9.26 4.56 -21.92
CA PRO A 52 10.10 3.56 -22.57
C PRO A 52 9.26 2.52 -23.33
N ASP A 53 9.92 1.76 -24.21
CA ASP A 53 9.30 0.74 -25.05
C ASP A 53 8.52 -0.32 -24.22
N ARG A 54 7.47 -0.92 -24.80
CA ARG A 54 6.41 -1.62 -24.03
C ARG A 54 6.86 -2.80 -23.16
N LEU A 55 7.94 -3.48 -23.53
CA LEU A 55 8.51 -4.61 -22.77
C LEU A 55 9.41 -4.14 -21.63
N ASP A 56 10.17 -3.09 -21.87
CA ASP A 56 11.04 -2.44 -20.89
C ASP A 56 10.22 -1.78 -19.77
N GLN A 57 9.09 -1.18 -20.12
CA GLN A 57 8.24 -0.47 -19.18
C GLN A 57 7.72 -1.35 -18.02
N ALA A 58 7.44 -2.64 -18.26
CA ALA A 58 7.00 -3.55 -17.21
C ALA A 58 8.13 -3.91 -16.23
N PHE A 59 9.34 -4.14 -16.75
CA PHE A 59 10.50 -4.53 -15.95
C PHE A 59 10.98 -3.41 -15.02
N TYR A 60 10.93 -2.16 -15.47
CA TYR A 60 11.30 -1.02 -14.64
C TYR A 60 10.18 -0.64 -13.66
N ARG A 61 8.92 -0.66 -14.07
CA ARG A 61 7.81 -0.17 -13.24
C ARG A 61 7.41 -1.14 -12.13
N LEU A 62 7.44 -2.45 -12.39
CA LEU A 62 7.04 -3.47 -11.44
C LEU A 62 7.75 -3.38 -10.07
N PRO A 63 9.09 -3.31 -9.99
CA PRO A 63 9.78 -3.23 -8.70
C PRO A 63 9.45 -1.93 -7.94
N PHE A 64 9.32 -0.79 -8.61
CA PHE A 64 8.96 0.47 -7.95
C PHE A 64 7.52 0.51 -7.49
N SER A 65 6.58 -0.04 -8.26
CA SER A 65 5.17 -0.19 -7.85
C SER A 65 5.02 -1.13 -6.65
N LEU A 66 5.72 -2.28 -6.68
CA LEU A 66 5.74 -3.23 -5.57
C LEU A 66 6.30 -2.58 -4.31
N TYR A 67 7.43 -1.89 -4.44
CA TYR A 67 8.07 -1.20 -3.32
C TYR A 67 7.20 -0.07 -2.77
N PHE A 68 6.58 0.73 -3.63
CA PHE A 68 5.65 1.78 -3.23
C PHE A 68 4.43 1.21 -2.49
N GLY A 69 3.85 0.11 -2.99
CA GLY A 69 2.77 -0.60 -2.29
C GLY A 69 3.18 -1.06 -0.90
N TRP A 70 4.37 -1.66 -0.77
CA TRP A 70 4.86 -2.17 0.52
C TRP A 70 5.11 -1.05 1.53
N ILE A 71 5.73 0.04 1.08
CA ILE A 71 5.99 1.21 1.91
C ILE A 71 4.69 1.89 2.34
N THR A 72 3.64 1.86 1.51
CA THR A 72 2.32 2.35 1.91
C THR A 72 1.77 1.57 3.10
N VAL A 73 1.81 0.23 3.04
CA VAL A 73 1.39 -0.64 4.14
C VAL A 73 2.24 -0.39 5.39
N ALA A 74 3.56 -0.32 5.23
CA ALA A 74 4.47 -0.08 6.33
C ALA A 74 4.26 1.31 6.98
N THR A 75 3.94 2.34 6.18
CA THR A 75 3.62 3.69 6.67
C THR A 75 2.37 3.67 7.55
N VAL A 76 1.30 2.98 7.12
CA VAL A 76 0.08 2.83 7.93
C VAL A 76 0.37 2.11 9.25
N ALA A 77 1.18 1.06 9.22
CA ALA A 77 1.59 0.34 10.43
C ALA A 77 2.41 1.24 11.38
N ASN A 78 3.34 2.04 10.84
CA ASN A 78 4.16 2.99 11.60
C ASN A 78 3.31 4.06 12.27
N ILE A 79 2.39 4.68 11.53
CA ILE A 79 1.48 5.71 12.07
C ILE A 79 0.61 5.09 13.16
N THR A 80 0.08 3.88 12.94
CA THR A 80 -0.74 3.20 13.93
C THR A 80 0.05 2.90 15.22
N ALA A 81 1.29 2.40 15.10
CA ALA A 81 2.17 2.18 16.24
C ALA A 81 2.48 3.48 16.99
N PHE A 82 2.74 4.57 16.26
CA PHE A 82 2.97 5.89 16.85
C PHE A 82 1.74 6.41 17.62
N LEU A 83 0.56 6.32 17.02
CA LEU A 83 -0.70 6.74 17.64
C LEU A 83 -1.01 5.96 18.92
N VAL A 84 -0.72 4.66 18.94
CA VAL A 84 -0.82 3.83 20.15
C VAL A 84 0.19 4.30 21.20
N ARG A 85 1.45 4.56 20.81
CA ARG A 85 2.52 4.99 21.72
C ARG A 85 2.23 6.32 22.42
N ILE A 86 1.63 7.28 21.70
CA ILE A 86 1.26 8.58 22.29
C ILE A 86 -0.08 8.54 23.05
N GLY A 87 -0.69 7.35 23.20
CA GLY A 87 -1.95 7.18 23.92
C GLY A 87 -3.15 7.85 23.22
N TRP A 88 -3.11 7.99 21.90
CA TRP A 88 -4.19 8.67 21.18
C TRP A 88 -5.53 7.96 21.38
N ASN A 89 -6.56 8.74 21.72
CA ASN A 89 -7.85 8.19 22.14
C ASN A 89 -8.81 7.84 20.98
N ARG A 90 -8.36 7.77 19.72
CA ARG A 90 -9.19 7.35 18.56
C ARG A 90 -10.50 8.16 18.45
N PHE A 91 -10.45 9.46 18.71
CA PHE A 91 -11.64 10.34 18.80
C PHE A 91 -12.70 9.90 19.84
N GLY A 92 -12.31 9.16 20.87
CA GLY A 92 -13.22 8.59 21.87
C GLY A 92 -13.96 7.33 21.41
N LEU A 93 -13.64 6.81 20.22
CA LEU A 93 -14.26 5.61 19.67
C LEU A 93 -13.68 4.33 20.29
N SER A 94 -14.50 3.27 20.33
CA SER A 94 -14.03 1.96 20.76
C SER A 94 -12.94 1.44 19.80
N GLN A 95 -12.02 0.63 20.33
CA GLN A 95 -10.93 0.05 19.53
C GLN A 95 -11.47 -0.78 18.36
N GLU A 96 -12.57 -1.52 18.58
CA GLU A 96 -13.21 -2.33 17.55
C GLU A 96 -13.76 -1.46 16.40
N LEU A 97 -14.57 -0.45 16.73
CA LEU A 97 -15.17 0.45 15.75
C LEU A 97 -14.10 1.22 14.96
N TRP A 98 -13.06 1.69 15.65
CA TRP A 98 -11.94 2.37 15.01
C TRP A 98 -11.22 1.49 13.98
N MET A 99 -10.95 0.23 14.34
CA MET A 99 -10.32 -0.74 13.44
C MET A 99 -11.20 -1.05 12.22
N ILE A 100 -12.53 -1.17 12.40
CA ILE A 100 -13.47 -1.38 11.30
C ILE A 100 -13.42 -0.20 10.32
N ILE A 101 -13.52 1.03 10.83
CA ILE A 101 -13.53 2.25 10.00
C ILE A 101 -12.24 2.38 9.21
N ILE A 102 -11.07 2.26 9.87
CA ILE A 102 -9.78 2.36 9.18
C ILE A 102 -9.63 1.26 8.14
N SER A 103 -10.01 0.02 8.46
CA SER A 103 -9.87 -1.11 7.53
C SER A 103 -10.70 -0.90 6.28
N LEU A 104 -11.96 -0.45 6.40
CA LEU A 104 -12.80 -0.17 5.23
C LEU A 104 -12.30 1.04 4.44
N LEU A 105 -11.90 2.11 5.12
CA LEU A 105 -11.40 3.33 4.47
C LEU A 105 -10.12 3.05 3.67
N ALA A 106 -9.16 2.33 4.26
CA ALA A 106 -7.93 1.95 3.59
C ALA A 106 -8.19 1.03 2.38
N ALA A 107 -9.20 0.15 2.45
CA ALA A 107 -9.59 -0.70 1.33
C ALA A 107 -10.19 0.11 0.17
N VAL A 108 -11.06 1.08 0.45
CA VAL A 108 -11.66 1.96 -0.56
C VAL A 108 -10.60 2.82 -1.24
N ILE A 109 -9.69 3.42 -0.46
CA ILE A 109 -8.58 4.21 -1.01
C ILE A 109 -7.65 3.33 -1.85
N GLY A 110 -7.33 2.13 -1.34
CA GLY A 110 -6.52 1.14 -2.02
C GLY A 110 -7.10 0.68 -3.35
N PHE A 111 -8.41 0.39 -3.37
CA PHE A 111 -9.17 0.06 -4.57
C PHE A 111 -9.12 1.20 -5.58
N ALA A 112 -9.46 2.42 -5.16
CA ALA A 112 -9.47 3.58 -6.04
C ALA A 112 -8.09 3.86 -6.65
N ALA A 113 -7.03 3.74 -5.86
CA ALA A 113 -5.65 3.90 -6.33
C ALA A 113 -5.26 2.81 -7.33
N THR A 114 -5.56 1.54 -7.04
CA THR A 114 -5.30 0.39 -7.92
C THR A 114 -5.96 0.58 -9.28
N VAL A 115 -7.25 0.93 -9.29
CA VAL A 115 -8.05 1.09 -10.51
C VAL A 115 -7.62 2.32 -11.31
N LYS A 116 -7.48 3.48 -10.65
CA LYS A 116 -7.12 4.74 -11.34
C LYS A 116 -5.72 4.70 -11.94
N ARG A 117 -4.75 4.11 -11.23
CA ARG A 117 -3.36 4.03 -11.69
C ARG A 117 -3.06 2.83 -12.56
N LYS A 118 -4.05 1.94 -12.72
CA LYS A 118 -3.90 0.63 -13.37
C LYS A 118 -2.63 -0.06 -12.88
N ASP A 119 -2.54 -0.25 -11.57
CA ASP A 119 -1.34 -0.80 -10.93
C ASP A 119 -1.67 -2.09 -10.19
N LEU A 120 -1.45 -3.22 -10.87
CA LEU A 120 -1.72 -4.55 -10.32
C LEU A 120 -0.79 -4.88 -9.16
N ALA A 121 0.48 -4.48 -9.23
CA ALA A 121 1.45 -4.78 -8.17
C ALA A 121 1.06 -4.08 -6.87
N TYR A 122 0.66 -2.80 -6.96
CA TYR A 122 0.14 -2.06 -5.82
C TYR A 122 -1.08 -2.74 -5.19
N GLY A 123 -2.06 -3.12 -6.02
CA GLY A 123 -3.27 -3.81 -5.54
C GLY A 123 -2.98 -5.17 -4.88
N LEU A 124 -2.07 -5.96 -5.45
CA LEU A 124 -1.66 -7.26 -4.90
C LEU A 124 -0.96 -7.11 -3.54
N VAL A 125 -0.15 -6.07 -3.35
CA VAL A 125 0.49 -5.80 -2.05
C VAL A 125 -0.54 -5.47 -0.98
N LEU A 126 -1.59 -4.71 -1.33
CA LEU A 126 -2.67 -4.44 -0.38
C LEU A 126 -3.44 -5.72 -0.02
N VAL A 127 -3.75 -6.58 -1.00
CA VAL A 127 -4.37 -7.89 -0.73
C VAL A 127 -3.49 -8.71 0.21
N PHE A 128 -2.18 -8.79 -0.04
CA PHE A 128 -1.23 -9.46 0.84
C PHE A 128 -1.24 -8.88 2.26
N GLY A 129 -1.21 -7.55 2.40
CA GLY A 129 -1.28 -6.88 3.70
C GLY A 129 -2.53 -7.24 4.49
N TYR A 130 -3.70 -7.24 3.83
CA TYR A 130 -4.96 -7.61 4.48
C TYR A 130 -5.05 -9.11 4.81
N ILE A 131 -4.44 -10.00 4.03
CA ILE A 131 -4.31 -11.42 4.38
C ILE A 131 -3.52 -11.56 5.70
N GLY A 132 -2.43 -10.81 5.85
CA GLY A 132 -1.66 -10.79 7.11
C GLY A 132 -2.47 -10.29 8.30
N ILE A 133 -3.28 -9.24 8.11
CA ILE A 133 -4.20 -8.73 9.14
C ILE A 133 -5.22 -9.81 9.52
N LEU A 134 -5.84 -10.46 8.53
CA LEU A 134 -6.83 -11.52 8.75
C LEU A 134 -6.22 -12.70 9.50
N ALA A 135 -5.04 -13.17 9.07
CA ALA A 135 -4.33 -14.27 9.71
C ALA A 135 -4.05 -13.95 11.19
N LYS A 136 -3.56 -12.74 11.49
CA LYS A 136 -3.29 -12.32 12.87
C LYS A 136 -4.56 -12.28 13.74
N ARG A 137 -5.70 -11.92 13.15
CA ARG A 137 -7.00 -11.87 13.86
C ARG A 137 -7.57 -13.26 14.10
N LEU A 138 -7.47 -14.16 13.13
CA LEU A 138 -7.93 -15.55 13.27
C LEU A 138 -7.10 -16.34 14.28
N SER A 139 -5.81 -16.04 14.41
CA SER A 139 -4.93 -16.67 15.42
C SER A 139 -5.03 -16.05 16.81
N ALA A 140 -5.78 -14.95 16.99
CA ALA A 140 -5.94 -14.32 18.29
C ALA A 140 -7.06 -15.00 19.09
N ALA A 141 -6.82 -15.31 20.37
CA ALA A 141 -7.85 -15.79 21.29
C ALA A 141 -8.52 -14.62 22.05
N GLY A 142 -9.80 -14.76 22.39
CA GLY A 142 -10.52 -13.80 23.24
C GLY A 142 -11.07 -12.55 22.51
N PRO A 143 -11.33 -11.43 23.21
CA PRO A 143 -11.96 -10.22 22.66
C PRO A 143 -11.22 -9.59 21.47
N ALA A 144 -9.94 -9.90 21.30
CA ALA A 144 -9.11 -9.45 20.18
C ALA A 144 -9.50 -10.05 18.82
N ALA A 145 -10.32 -11.13 18.83
CA ALA A 145 -10.91 -11.78 17.67
C ALA A 145 -12.21 -11.13 17.18
N GLY A 146 -12.64 -10.01 17.79
CA GLY A 146 -13.92 -9.32 17.53
C GLY A 146 -14.49 -9.57 16.12
N SER A 147 -15.61 -10.28 16.06
CA SER A 147 -16.19 -10.80 14.81
C SER A 147 -16.50 -9.68 13.81
N GLY A 148 -16.78 -8.46 14.29
CA GLY A 148 -16.96 -7.27 13.48
C GLY A 148 -15.71 -6.87 12.70
N VAL A 149 -14.53 -6.90 13.34
CA VAL A 149 -13.25 -6.57 12.69
C VAL A 149 -12.88 -7.62 11.65
N ILE A 150 -13.07 -8.91 11.97
CA ILE A 150 -12.83 -9.99 11.01
C ILE A 150 -13.69 -9.80 9.76
N THR A 151 -14.99 -9.55 9.96
CA THR A 151 -15.93 -9.30 8.85
C THR A 151 -15.51 -8.09 8.03
N ALA A 152 -15.14 -6.98 8.66
CA ALA A 152 -14.67 -5.78 7.96
C ALA A 152 -13.40 -6.02 7.14
N VAL A 153 -12.46 -6.81 7.66
CA VAL A 153 -11.23 -7.21 6.96
C VAL A 153 -11.53 -8.11 5.76
N ILE A 154 -12.47 -9.06 5.90
CA ILE A 154 -12.91 -9.92 4.78
C ILE A 154 -13.59 -9.08 3.70
N VAL A 155 -14.51 -8.18 4.06
CA VAL A 155 -15.15 -7.26 3.11
C VAL A 155 -14.11 -6.42 2.38
N SER A 156 -13.12 -5.90 3.11
CA SER A 156 -12.00 -5.14 2.55
C SER A 156 -11.17 -5.96 1.56
N LEU A 157 -10.88 -7.22 1.87
CA LEU A 157 -10.19 -8.16 0.97
C LEU A 157 -10.95 -8.39 -0.32
N VAL A 158 -12.27 -8.58 -0.23
CA VAL A 158 -13.13 -8.76 -1.40
C VAL A 158 -13.09 -7.50 -2.28
N ILE A 159 -13.23 -6.31 -1.70
CA ILE A 159 -13.15 -5.04 -2.42
C ILE A 159 -11.82 -4.91 -3.17
N LEU A 160 -10.69 -5.14 -2.47
CA LEU A 160 -9.36 -5.03 -3.08
C LEU A 160 -9.15 -6.06 -4.19
N THR A 161 -9.61 -7.30 -3.99
CA THR A 161 -9.49 -8.38 -4.98
C THR A 161 -10.31 -8.06 -6.24
N ILE A 162 -11.53 -7.53 -6.08
CA ILE A 162 -12.34 -7.05 -7.22
C ILE A 162 -11.59 -5.96 -7.98
N GLY A 163 -10.95 -5.01 -7.28
CA GLY A 163 -10.16 -3.95 -7.91
C GLY A 163 -8.98 -4.49 -8.73
N VAL A 164 -8.28 -5.50 -8.20
CA VAL A 164 -7.19 -6.19 -8.90
C VAL A 164 -7.72 -6.91 -10.15
N ILE A 165 -8.79 -7.70 -10.01
CA ILE A 165 -9.38 -8.45 -11.14
C ILE A 165 -9.88 -7.49 -12.22
N TYR A 166 -10.63 -6.46 -11.85
CA TYR A 166 -11.11 -5.43 -12.78
C TYR A 166 -9.96 -4.80 -13.55
N THR A 167 -8.90 -4.41 -12.85
CA THR A 167 -7.73 -3.78 -13.44
C THR A 167 -7.02 -4.74 -14.42
N ALA A 168 -6.90 -6.03 -14.06
CA ALA A 168 -6.28 -7.04 -14.91
C ALA A 168 -7.07 -7.26 -16.20
N VAL A 169 -8.40 -7.40 -16.09
CA VAL A 169 -9.29 -7.56 -17.25
C VAL A 169 -9.24 -6.33 -18.16
N ALA A 170 -9.31 -5.13 -17.58
CA ALA A 170 -9.25 -3.88 -18.34
C ALA A 170 -7.92 -3.72 -19.10
N MET A 171 -6.80 -4.19 -18.54
CA MET A 171 -5.51 -4.20 -19.23
C MET A 171 -5.48 -5.18 -20.41
N VAL A 172 -6.04 -6.38 -20.26
CA VAL A 172 -6.08 -7.39 -21.34
C VAL A 172 -6.97 -6.91 -22.49
N GLN A 173 -8.16 -6.38 -22.20
CA GLN A 173 -9.08 -5.86 -23.22
C GLN A 173 -8.49 -4.67 -23.98
N GLY A 174 -7.77 -3.78 -23.29
CA GLY A 174 -7.07 -2.66 -23.93
C GLY A 174 -5.99 -3.10 -24.93
N ARG A 175 -5.30 -4.22 -24.65
CA ARG A 175 -4.32 -4.80 -25.57
C ARG A 175 -4.97 -5.42 -26.81
N GLY A 176 -6.08 -6.16 -26.62
CA GLY A 176 -6.83 -6.78 -27.72
C GLY A 176 -7.40 -5.77 -28.73
N ARG A 177 -7.94 -4.65 -28.24
CA ARG A 177 -8.45 -3.56 -29.11
C ARG A 177 -7.36 -2.93 -29.97
N LEU A 178 -6.16 -2.72 -29.44
CA LEU A 178 -5.05 -2.12 -30.20
C LEU A 178 -4.47 -3.07 -31.26
N ALA A 179 -4.56 -4.38 -31.04
CA ALA A 179 -4.16 -5.38 -32.04
C ALA A 179 -5.16 -5.43 -33.21
N ALA A 180 -6.46 -5.35 -32.91
CA ALA A 180 -7.53 -5.38 -33.93
C ALA A 180 -7.56 -4.14 -34.84
N VAL A 181 -7.13 -2.96 -34.35
CA VAL A 181 -7.05 -1.72 -35.15
C VAL A 181 -5.84 -1.68 -36.09
N LYS A 182 -4.84 -2.55 -35.86
CA LYS A 182 -3.63 -2.64 -36.69
C LYS A 182 -3.71 -3.67 -37.83
N GLN A 183 -4.82 -4.41 -37.93
CA GLN A 183 -5.13 -5.33 -39.03
C GLN A 183 -6.04 -4.62 -40.04
#